data_AF-A0A7S2RD29-F1
#
_entry.id   AF-A0A7S2RD29-F1
#
_cell.length_a   1.000
_cell.length_b   1.000
_cell.length_c   1.000
_cell.angle_alpha   90.00
_cell.angle_beta   90.00
_cell.angle_gamma   90.00
#
_symmetry.space_group_name_H-M   'P 1'
#
loop_
_entity.id
_entity.type
_entity.pdbx_description
1 polymer ?
#
loop_
_entity_poly.entity_id
_entity_poly.type
_entity_poly.pdbx_seq_one_letter_code
_entity_poly.pdbx_strand_id
1 'polypeptide(L)'
;SYIDVLKHKKKVGKTVAIIGAGGIGFDVAEYLLYHDDNDNHDKFADEVNVRDFLSEWGVDTGNTVPGGMLGSPAHDGGTHAPKRKLVLMQRKKGKLGKNLGKTTGWIHRASLHKSNMVEMLDSVSYEKIDEEGNLHIKIGEGSNIKERVLKVDNIILCAGQTPRDELEKEAKDDEIMSRKIYSIGGAYEALELDAKRAIDMGTRLALKISDNSVLPGKHEFKARSGPEEKLFGLMKYLSL
;
A
#
# COMPACT_ATOMS: atom_id res chain seq x y z
N SER A 1 -8.75 6.41 8.04
CA SER A 1 -8.08 6.17 6.74
C SER A 1 -6.59 5.93 6.96
N TYR A 2 -5.86 5.33 6.00
CA TYR A 2 -4.39 5.23 6.09
C TYR A 2 -3.71 6.60 6.27
N ILE A 3 -4.28 7.67 5.72
CA ILE A 3 -3.78 9.04 5.88
C ILE A 3 -3.85 9.47 7.35
N ASP A 4 -4.95 9.16 8.03
CA ASP A 4 -5.10 9.47 9.46
C ASP A 4 -4.02 8.80 10.32
N VAL A 5 -3.62 7.59 9.94
CA VAL A 5 -2.65 6.78 10.67
C VAL A 5 -1.24 7.27 10.38
N LEU A 6 -0.85 7.32 9.11
CA LEU A 6 0.53 7.61 8.73
C LEU A 6 0.87 9.10 8.81
N LYS A 7 -0.03 9.98 8.35
CA LYS A 7 0.21 11.42 8.30
C LYS A 7 -0.21 12.14 9.58
N HIS A 8 -1.41 11.81 10.07
CA HIS A 8 -1.97 12.50 11.25
C HIS A 8 -1.67 11.80 12.57
N LYS A 9 -0.99 10.64 12.52
CA LYS A 9 -0.56 9.87 13.70
C LYS A 9 -1.71 9.65 14.70
N LYS A 10 -2.94 9.43 14.19
CA LYS A 10 -4.08 9.09 15.06
C LYS A 10 -3.80 7.77 15.77
N LYS A 11 -4.16 7.71 17.06
CA LYS A 11 -4.01 6.50 17.88
C LYS A 11 -4.77 5.31 17.29
N VAL A 12 -4.16 4.13 17.37
CA VAL A 12 -4.72 2.88 16.85
C VAL A 12 -4.62 1.79 17.92
N GLY A 13 -5.76 1.14 18.20
CA GLY A 13 -5.88 0.07 19.17
C GLY A 13 -5.08 -1.19 18.85
N LYS A 14 -5.30 -2.25 19.63
CA LYS A 14 -4.49 -3.49 19.59
C LYS A 14 -4.94 -4.47 18.50
N THR A 15 -6.19 -4.39 18.06
CA THR A 15 -6.78 -5.25 17.03
C THR A 15 -7.28 -4.41 15.86
N VAL A 16 -6.86 -4.74 14.64
CA VAL A 16 -7.10 -3.87 13.47
C VAL A 16 -7.53 -4.67 12.26
N ALA A 17 -8.58 -4.24 11.58
CA ALA A 17 -8.96 -4.70 10.26
C ALA A 17 -8.45 -3.72 9.19
N ILE A 18 -7.70 -4.20 8.21
CA ILE A 18 -7.17 -3.38 7.10
C ILE A 18 -7.89 -3.78 5.81
N ILE A 19 -8.61 -2.84 5.22
CA ILE A 19 -9.34 -3.01 3.95
C ILE A 19 -8.45 -2.54 2.80
N GLY A 20 -7.97 -3.48 1.99
CA GLY A 20 -7.09 -3.25 0.85
C GLY A 20 -5.68 -3.75 1.11
N ALA A 21 -5.23 -4.71 0.29
CA ALA A 21 -3.91 -5.36 0.40
C ALA A 21 -2.98 -5.05 -0.79
N GLY A 22 -3.05 -3.81 -1.30
CA GLY A 22 -2.07 -3.25 -2.23
C GLY A 22 -0.84 -2.69 -1.49
N GLY A 23 0.01 -1.91 -2.17
CA GLY A 23 1.22 -1.32 -1.58
C GLY A 23 0.97 -0.59 -0.27
N ILE A 24 0.05 0.39 -0.28
CA ILE A 24 -0.34 1.15 0.92
C ILE A 24 -0.83 0.24 2.06
N GLY A 25 -1.59 -0.82 1.74
CA GLY A 25 -2.11 -1.74 2.76
C GLY A 25 -1.01 -2.55 3.43
N PHE A 26 0.01 -2.97 2.69
CA PHE A 26 1.19 -3.64 3.23
C PHE A 26 2.04 -2.67 4.08
N ASP A 27 2.28 -1.46 3.61
CA ASP A 27 3.05 -0.46 4.35
C ASP A 27 2.35 -0.09 5.67
N VAL A 28 1.02 0.09 5.65
CA VAL A 28 0.22 0.34 6.86
C VAL A 28 0.25 -0.86 7.80
N ALA A 29 0.17 -2.08 7.28
CA ALA A 29 0.25 -3.27 8.10
C ALA A 29 1.61 -3.38 8.79
N GLU A 30 2.71 -3.19 8.05
CA GLU A 30 4.07 -3.20 8.59
C GLU A 30 4.28 -2.10 9.64
N TYR A 31 3.85 -0.88 9.34
CA TYR A 31 3.89 0.24 10.29
C TYR A 31 3.16 -0.09 11.60
N LEU A 32 1.90 -0.52 11.52
CA LEU A 32 1.09 -0.81 12.72
C LEU A 32 1.58 -2.03 13.51
N LEU A 33 2.23 -2.97 12.83
CA LEU A 33 2.76 -4.17 13.44
C LEU A 33 3.95 -3.86 14.34
N TYR A 34 4.84 -2.94 13.95
CA TYR A 34 6.09 -2.69 14.68
C TYR A 34 6.15 -1.35 15.42
N HIS A 35 5.33 -0.36 15.04
CA HIS A 35 5.27 0.95 15.71
C HIS A 35 4.27 0.95 16.87
N ASP A 36 4.57 1.63 17.97
CA ASP A 36 3.61 1.90 19.07
C ASP A 36 3.22 3.38 19.09
N ASP A 37 2.06 3.72 19.64
CA ASP A 37 1.59 5.11 19.72
C ASP A 37 2.42 5.97 20.69
N ASN A 38 3.32 5.35 21.47
CA ASN A 38 4.29 6.00 22.34
C ASN A 38 5.62 6.31 21.63
N ASP A 39 5.79 5.83 20.41
CA ASP A 39 6.96 6.18 19.60
C ASP A 39 6.76 7.58 19.02
N ASN A 40 7.61 8.51 19.45
CA ASN A 40 7.42 9.94 19.22
C ASN A 40 8.06 10.43 17.91
N HIS A 41 8.77 9.56 17.19
CA HIS A 41 9.37 9.90 15.90
C HIS A 41 9.53 8.66 15.03
N ASP A 42 9.60 8.88 13.71
CA ASP A 42 9.97 7.82 12.79
C ASP A 42 11.49 7.60 12.88
N LYS A 43 11.93 6.34 12.97
CA LYS A 43 13.37 6.03 13.07
C LYS A 43 14.16 6.56 11.87
N PHE A 44 15.28 7.21 12.13
CA PHE A 44 16.22 7.59 11.07
C PHE A 44 17.05 6.38 10.61
N ALA A 45 17.65 6.47 9.42
CA ALA A 45 18.40 5.34 8.84
C ALA A 45 19.61 4.92 9.70
N ASP A 46 20.21 5.86 10.44
CA ASP A 46 21.30 5.63 11.39
C ASP A 46 20.83 5.00 12.71
N GLU A 47 19.53 5.02 13.00
CA GLU A 47 18.92 4.31 14.14
C GLU A 47 18.62 2.84 13.83
N VAL A 48 18.79 2.40 12.57
CA VAL A 48 18.60 1.01 12.16
C VAL A 48 19.84 0.18 12.53
N ASN A 49 19.66 -0.77 13.45
CA ASN A 49 20.75 -1.60 13.94
C ASN A 49 20.96 -2.83 13.04
N VAL A 50 22.15 -2.94 12.45
CA VAL A 50 22.54 -4.07 11.59
C VAL A 50 22.47 -5.41 12.33
N ARG A 51 22.84 -5.46 13.62
CA ARG A 51 22.78 -6.70 14.41
C ARG A 51 21.35 -7.16 14.62
N ASP A 52 20.43 -6.23 14.84
CA ASP A 52 19.01 -6.54 15.03
C ASP A 52 18.42 -7.11 13.73
N PHE A 53 18.75 -6.52 12.58
CA PHE A 53 18.37 -7.06 11.27
C PHE A 53 18.94 -8.48 11.04
N LEU A 54 20.23 -8.69 11.27
CA LEU A 54 20.87 -9.99 11.06
C LEU A 54 20.28 -11.05 11.99
N SER A 55 20.07 -10.70 13.26
CA SER A 55 19.40 -11.57 14.23
C SER A 55 17.97 -11.87 13.78
N GLU A 56 17.21 -10.88 13.35
CA GLU A 56 15.85 -11.06 12.88
C GLU A 56 15.78 -12.03 11.70
N TRP A 57 16.68 -11.90 10.72
CA TRP A 57 16.68 -12.77 9.55
C TRP A 57 17.44 -14.08 9.75
N GLY A 58 17.95 -14.34 10.95
CA GLY A 58 18.65 -15.58 11.30
C GLY A 58 19.99 -15.73 10.57
N VAL A 59 20.68 -14.62 10.32
CA VAL A 59 21.97 -14.60 9.64
C VAL A 59 23.09 -14.95 10.62
N ASP A 60 23.88 -15.96 10.27
CA ASP A 60 25.07 -16.33 11.01
C ASP A 60 26.23 -15.38 10.69
N THR A 61 26.46 -14.43 11.59
CA THR A 61 27.57 -13.47 11.46
C THR A 61 28.96 -14.09 11.61
N GLY A 62 29.06 -15.30 12.18
CA GLY A 62 30.32 -16.03 12.35
C GLY A 62 30.66 -16.95 11.18
N ASN A 63 29.75 -17.10 10.21
CA ASN A 63 29.91 -18.02 9.07
C ASN A 63 30.29 -19.45 9.49
N THR A 64 29.66 -19.91 10.57
CA THR A 64 29.86 -21.22 11.20
C THR A 64 29.01 -22.33 10.59
N VAL A 65 27.92 -21.98 9.89
CA VAL A 65 27.00 -22.92 9.23
C VAL A 65 26.96 -22.76 7.70
N PRO A 66 26.73 -23.84 6.92
CA PRO A 66 26.59 -23.75 5.48
C PRO A 66 25.51 -22.75 5.06
N GLY A 67 25.87 -21.83 4.16
CA GLY A 67 24.96 -20.79 3.68
C GLY A 67 24.65 -19.69 4.70
N GLY A 68 25.27 -19.69 5.89
CA GLY A 68 25.17 -18.60 6.87
C GLY A 68 23.78 -18.40 7.47
N MET A 69 22.96 -19.46 7.57
CA MET A 69 21.59 -19.39 8.09
C MET A 69 21.42 -20.19 9.38
N LEU A 70 21.13 -19.51 10.50
CA LEU A 70 20.84 -20.11 11.80
C LEU A 70 19.40 -20.66 11.91
N GLY A 71 18.58 -20.45 10.88
CA GLY A 71 17.14 -20.74 10.90
C GLY A 71 16.31 -19.53 11.31
N SER A 72 14.98 -19.65 11.21
CA SER A 72 14.07 -18.53 11.55
C SER A 72 13.99 -18.39 13.08
N PRO A 73 14.42 -17.27 13.68
CA PRO A 73 14.28 -17.06 15.11
C PRO A 73 12.80 -17.04 15.48
N ALA A 74 12.44 -17.66 16.60
CA ALA A 74 11.15 -17.40 17.23
C ALA A 74 11.10 -15.90 17.60
N HIS A 75 10.00 -15.21 17.31
CA HIS A 75 9.80 -13.84 17.80
C HIS A 75 9.60 -13.88 19.33
N ASP A 76 10.68 -13.97 20.08
CA ASP A 76 10.73 -14.21 21.52
C ASP A 76 10.82 -12.91 22.35
N GLY A 77 10.14 -11.84 21.89
CA GLY A 77 9.94 -10.64 22.70
C GLY A 77 11.06 -9.60 22.67
N GLY A 78 11.92 -9.62 21.64
CA GLY A 78 12.90 -8.56 21.38
C GLY A 78 12.28 -7.18 21.07
N THR A 79 13.15 -6.19 20.83
CA THR A 79 12.79 -4.78 20.52
C THR A 79 11.82 -4.62 19.34
N HIS A 80 11.83 -5.58 18.40
CA HIS A 80 10.96 -5.66 17.22
C HIS A 80 9.76 -6.62 17.39
N ALA A 81 9.29 -6.86 18.62
CA ALA A 81 8.09 -7.67 18.83
C ALA A 81 6.83 -6.98 18.26
N PRO A 82 5.96 -7.71 17.54
CA PRO A 82 4.68 -7.20 17.06
C PRO A 82 3.83 -6.54 18.16
N LYS A 83 3.24 -5.38 17.88
CA LYS A 83 2.47 -4.55 18.82
C LYS A 83 0.95 -4.71 18.68
N ARG A 84 0.48 -5.22 17.54
CA ARG A 84 -0.94 -5.31 17.18
C ARG A 84 -1.26 -6.61 16.45
N LYS A 85 -2.50 -7.08 16.60
CA LYS A 85 -3.08 -8.17 15.78
C LYS A 85 -3.81 -7.54 14.60
N LEU A 86 -3.46 -7.97 13.40
CA LEU A 86 -3.97 -7.39 12.16
C LEU A 86 -4.75 -8.43 11.35
N VAL A 87 -5.82 -7.99 10.69
CA VAL A 87 -6.51 -8.74 9.63
C VAL A 87 -6.39 -7.94 8.35
N LEU A 88 -5.49 -8.34 7.46
CA LEU A 88 -5.27 -7.70 6.16
C LEU A 88 -6.14 -8.38 5.10
N MET A 89 -6.97 -7.61 4.41
CA MET A 89 -8.02 -8.16 3.55
C MET A 89 -8.01 -7.57 2.14
N GLN A 90 -8.40 -8.38 1.16
CA GLN A 90 -8.73 -7.92 -0.17
C GLN A 90 -9.96 -8.64 -0.75
N ARG A 91 -10.69 -7.94 -1.63
CA ARG A 91 -11.81 -8.51 -2.40
C ARG A 91 -11.34 -9.52 -3.45
N LYS A 92 -10.21 -9.22 -4.09
CA LYS A 92 -9.68 -10.03 -5.18
C LYS A 92 -9.23 -11.40 -4.66
N LYS A 93 -9.61 -12.45 -5.36
CA LYS A 93 -9.10 -13.80 -5.12
C LYS A 93 -7.61 -13.93 -5.39
N GLY A 94 -6.92 -14.69 -4.55
CA GLY A 94 -5.53 -15.07 -4.67
C GLY A 94 -4.62 -14.37 -3.68
N LYS A 95 -3.32 -14.67 -3.80
CA LYS A 95 -2.28 -14.22 -2.88
C LYS A 95 -2.28 -12.70 -2.68
N LEU A 96 -2.39 -12.26 -1.43
CA LEU A 96 -2.25 -10.85 -1.06
C LEU A 96 -0.85 -10.34 -1.41
N GLY A 97 -0.79 -9.11 -1.91
CA GLY A 97 0.47 -8.51 -2.34
C GLY A 97 1.12 -9.17 -3.55
N LYS A 98 0.37 -9.97 -4.35
CA LYS A 98 0.89 -10.59 -5.60
C LYS A 98 1.49 -9.56 -6.57
N ASN A 99 0.93 -8.36 -6.61
CA ASN A 99 1.31 -7.27 -7.52
C ASN A 99 2.26 -6.24 -6.86
N LEU A 100 2.81 -6.52 -5.68
CA LEU A 100 3.87 -5.70 -5.12
C LEU A 100 5.14 -5.79 -5.99
N GLY A 101 6.10 -4.91 -5.76
CA GLY A 101 7.37 -4.85 -6.50
C GLY A 101 8.01 -6.23 -6.65
N LYS A 102 8.45 -6.57 -7.87
CA LYS A 102 8.89 -7.94 -8.21
C LYS A 102 10.03 -8.47 -7.31
N THR A 103 10.94 -7.59 -6.91
CA THR A 103 12.13 -7.92 -6.12
C THR A 103 11.98 -7.60 -4.63
N THR A 104 10.96 -6.85 -4.23
CA THR A 104 10.78 -6.35 -2.85
C THR A 104 9.51 -6.86 -2.19
N GLY A 105 8.46 -7.12 -2.96
CA GLY A 105 7.14 -7.52 -2.45
C GLY A 105 7.15 -8.83 -1.66
N TRP A 106 8.13 -9.71 -1.89
CA TRP A 106 8.28 -10.93 -1.08
C TRP A 106 8.80 -10.63 0.33
N ILE A 107 9.60 -9.57 0.50
CA ILE A 107 10.18 -9.17 1.78
C ILE A 107 9.06 -8.74 2.73
N HIS A 108 8.19 -7.83 2.29
CA HIS A 108 7.04 -7.37 3.09
C HIS A 108 6.10 -8.52 3.46
N ARG A 109 5.82 -9.43 2.52
CA ARG A 109 5.01 -10.62 2.83
C ARG A 109 5.67 -11.52 3.86
N ALA A 110 6.97 -11.78 3.71
CA ALA A 110 7.73 -12.61 4.64
C ALA A 110 7.75 -11.99 6.04
N SER A 111 7.99 -10.68 6.14
CA SER A 111 7.94 -9.90 7.39
C SER A 111 6.60 -10.08 8.12
N LEU A 112 5.48 -9.80 7.43
CA LEU A 112 4.15 -9.93 8.01
C LEU A 112 3.80 -11.39 8.38
N HIS A 113 4.13 -12.37 7.52
CA HIS A 113 3.88 -13.78 7.82
C HIS A 113 4.67 -14.28 9.03
N LYS A 114 5.95 -13.93 9.10
CA LYS A 114 6.85 -14.36 10.17
C LYS A 114 6.37 -13.89 11.55
N SER A 115 5.72 -12.72 11.60
CA SER A 115 5.19 -12.15 12.84
C SER A 115 4.16 -13.04 13.56
N ASN A 116 3.47 -13.94 12.84
CA ASN A 116 2.31 -14.71 13.33
C ASN A 116 1.16 -13.86 13.92
N MET A 117 1.15 -12.55 13.64
CA MET A 117 0.20 -11.59 14.20
C MET A 117 -0.68 -10.93 13.13
N VAL A 118 -0.49 -11.33 11.87
CA VAL A 118 -1.24 -10.86 10.71
C VAL A 118 -1.98 -12.01 10.07
N GLU A 119 -3.31 -11.97 10.15
CA GLU A 119 -4.19 -12.82 9.35
C GLU A 119 -4.39 -12.19 7.97
N MET A 120 -4.19 -12.95 6.90
CA MET A 120 -4.33 -12.48 5.52
C MET A 120 -5.51 -13.18 4.85
N LEU A 121 -6.52 -12.40 4.42
CA LEU A 121 -7.76 -12.92 3.83
C LEU A 121 -7.98 -12.37 2.42
N ASP A 122 -8.18 -13.26 1.45
CA ASP A 122 -8.62 -12.94 0.10
C ASP A 122 -10.11 -13.26 -0.08
N SER A 123 -10.67 -12.93 -1.26
CA SER A 123 -12.08 -13.17 -1.59
C SER A 123 -13.04 -12.66 -0.50
N VAL A 124 -12.75 -11.48 0.05
CA VAL A 124 -13.56 -10.87 1.11
C VAL A 124 -14.58 -9.91 0.53
N SER A 125 -15.85 -10.05 0.90
CA SER A 125 -16.88 -9.02 0.74
C SER A 125 -17.12 -8.33 2.08
N TYR A 126 -17.23 -7.00 2.04
CA TYR A 126 -17.49 -6.17 3.23
C TYR A 126 -18.97 -5.82 3.25
N GLU A 127 -19.69 -6.27 4.26
CA GLU A 127 -21.15 -6.15 4.29
C GLU A 127 -21.59 -4.88 5.00
N LYS A 128 -21.14 -4.68 6.24
CA LYS A 128 -21.48 -3.50 7.05
C LYS A 128 -20.51 -3.31 8.21
N ILE A 129 -20.54 -2.11 8.77
CA ILE A 129 -20.06 -1.83 10.13
C ILE A 129 -21.31 -1.67 10.98
N ASP A 130 -21.45 -2.47 12.04
CA ASP A 130 -22.63 -2.40 12.91
C ASP A 130 -22.56 -1.24 13.92
N GLU A 131 -23.63 -1.08 14.71
CA GLU A 131 -23.75 -0.02 15.73
C GLU A 131 -22.73 -0.17 16.86
N GLU A 132 -22.18 -1.37 17.06
CA GLU A 132 -21.08 -1.63 18.00
C GLU A 132 -19.70 -1.32 17.38
N GLY A 133 -19.64 -0.99 16.09
CA GLY A 133 -18.41 -0.70 15.35
C GLY A 133 -17.71 -1.93 14.76
N ASN A 134 -18.32 -3.12 14.83
CA ASN A 134 -17.71 -4.35 14.30
C ASN A 134 -17.86 -4.44 12.78
N LEU A 135 -16.86 -5.01 12.10
CA LEU A 135 -16.89 -5.22 10.65
C LEU A 135 -17.45 -6.60 10.30
N HIS A 136 -18.56 -6.63 9.57
CA HIS A 136 -19.19 -7.85 9.05
C HIS A 136 -18.61 -8.16 7.67
N ILE A 137 -18.06 -9.36 7.50
CA ILE A 137 -17.46 -9.81 6.26
C ILE A 137 -17.99 -11.18 5.82
N LYS A 138 -17.95 -11.41 4.51
CA LYS A 138 -18.09 -12.72 3.88
C LYS A 138 -16.78 -13.11 3.25
N ILE A 139 -16.37 -14.37 3.41
CA ILE A 139 -15.11 -14.90 2.90
C ILE A 139 -15.41 -16.06 1.95
N GLY A 140 -14.88 -15.99 0.74
CA GLY A 140 -15.05 -17.03 -0.29
C GLY A 140 -16.03 -16.64 -1.40
N GLU A 141 -16.31 -17.59 -2.29
CA GLU A 141 -17.13 -17.39 -3.48
C GLU A 141 -18.08 -18.59 -3.67
N GLY A 142 -19.21 -18.36 -4.34
CA GLY A 142 -20.18 -19.42 -4.67
C GLY A 142 -20.82 -20.05 -3.44
N SER A 143 -20.88 -21.38 -3.41
CA SER A 143 -21.48 -22.15 -2.32
C SER A 143 -20.62 -22.23 -1.05
N ASN A 144 -19.38 -21.73 -1.07
CA ASN A 144 -18.41 -21.86 0.04
C ASN A 144 -18.21 -20.55 0.82
N ILE A 145 -19.23 -19.68 0.86
CA ILE A 145 -19.15 -18.40 1.58
C ILE A 145 -19.27 -18.65 3.08
N LYS A 146 -18.34 -18.05 3.85
CA LYS A 146 -18.38 -18.03 5.31
C LYS A 146 -18.57 -16.61 5.81
N GLU A 147 -19.53 -16.41 6.71
CA GLU A 147 -19.74 -15.13 7.38
C GLU A 147 -18.86 -15.02 8.62
N ARG A 148 -18.30 -13.84 8.87
CA ARG A 148 -17.50 -13.54 10.07
C ARG A 148 -17.70 -12.10 10.50
N VAL A 149 -17.83 -11.89 11.81
CA VAL A 149 -17.83 -10.57 12.42
C VAL A 149 -16.45 -10.33 13.04
N LEU A 150 -15.76 -9.30 12.58
CA LEU A 150 -14.48 -8.85 13.12
C LEU A 150 -14.73 -7.79 14.19
N LYS A 151 -14.56 -8.19 15.46
CA LYS A 151 -14.53 -7.29 16.60
C LYS A 151 -13.11 -6.75 16.74
N VAL A 152 -12.90 -5.54 16.23
CA VAL A 152 -11.59 -4.87 16.16
C VAL A 152 -11.69 -3.46 16.70
N ASP A 153 -10.61 -2.95 17.26
CA ASP A 153 -10.55 -1.58 17.79
C ASP A 153 -10.61 -0.54 16.65
N ASN A 154 -10.05 -0.88 15.48
CA ASN A 154 -10.03 0.01 14.33
C ASN A 154 -10.21 -0.72 13.01
N ILE A 155 -10.90 -0.06 12.08
CA ILE A 155 -10.99 -0.43 10.66
C ILE A 155 -10.27 0.62 9.84
N ILE A 156 -9.23 0.23 9.10
CA ILE A 156 -8.38 1.14 8.34
C ILE A 156 -8.60 0.91 6.85
N LEU A 157 -9.06 1.96 6.18
CA LEU A 157 -9.28 1.98 4.74
C LEU A 157 -7.97 2.27 4.01
N CYS A 158 -7.51 1.28 3.22
CA CYS A 158 -6.40 1.33 2.27
C CYS A 158 -6.89 0.95 0.86
N ALA A 159 -8.12 1.39 0.51
CA ALA A 159 -8.87 0.91 -0.65
C ALA A 159 -8.57 1.64 -1.97
N GLY A 160 -7.33 2.10 -2.15
CA GLY A 160 -6.90 2.87 -3.31
C GLY A 160 -7.04 4.39 -3.15
N GLN A 161 -6.83 5.09 -4.25
CA GLN A 161 -6.79 6.55 -4.32
C GLN A 161 -7.62 7.04 -5.51
N THR A 162 -8.15 8.25 -5.40
CA THR A 162 -8.83 8.94 -6.50
C THR A 162 -8.05 10.21 -6.85
N PRO A 163 -8.03 10.61 -8.13
CA PRO A 163 -7.43 11.88 -8.51
C PRO A 163 -8.07 13.05 -7.77
N ARG A 164 -7.25 14.03 -7.41
CA ARG A 164 -7.72 15.32 -6.90
C ARG A 164 -7.49 16.37 -7.98
N ASP A 165 -8.53 16.62 -8.77
CA ASP A 165 -8.52 17.39 -10.01
C ASP A 165 -9.46 18.62 -9.96
N GLU A 166 -9.86 19.05 -8.76
CA GLU A 166 -10.80 20.16 -8.51
C GLU A 166 -10.39 21.44 -9.27
N LEU A 167 -9.13 21.87 -9.11
CA LEU A 167 -8.60 23.07 -9.77
C LEU A 167 -8.46 22.90 -11.30
N GLU A 168 -8.20 21.69 -11.77
CA GLU A 168 -8.16 21.43 -13.21
C GLU A 168 -9.56 21.59 -13.81
N LYS A 169 -10.58 21.06 -13.13
CA LYS A 169 -11.98 21.18 -13.55
C LYS A 169 -12.42 22.64 -13.59
N GLU A 170 -12.21 23.38 -12.51
CA GLU A 170 -12.57 24.81 -12.43
C GLU A 170 -11.91 25.61 -13.55
N ALA A 171 -10.65 25.33 -13.84
CA ALA A 171 -9.91 26.11 -14.82
C ALA A 171 -10.11 25.66 -16.27
N LYS A 172 -10.72 24.49 -16.52
CA LYS A 172 -11.17 24.09 -17.87
C LYS A 172 -12.31 24.96 -18.38
N ASP A 173 -13.10 25.54 -17.48
CA ASP A 173 -14.22 26.42 -17.81
C ASP A 173 -13.77 27.86 -18.13
N ASP A 174 -12.49 28.18 -17.89
CA ASP A 174 -11.88 29.48 -18.20
C ASP A 174 -11.11 29.44 -19.55
N GLU A 175 -11.40 30.37 -20.45
CA GLU A 175 -10.82 30.40 -21.81
C GLU A 175 -9.29 30.56 -21.85
N ILE A 176 -8.72 31.23 -20.84
CA ILE A 176 -7.28 31.50 -20.77
C ILE A 176 -6.57 30.35 -20.04
N MET A 177 -7.10 29.94 -18.90
CA MET A 177 -6.49 28.94 -18.03
C MET A 177 -6.59 27.52 -18.59
N SER A 178 -7.67 27.20 -19.31
CA SER A 178 -7.83 25.92 -20.02
C SER A 178 -6.68 25.65 -21.00
N ARG A 179 -6.04 26.71 -21.51
CA ARG A 179 -4.88 26.66 -22.41
C ARG A 179 -3.53 26.78 -21.70
N LYS A 180 -3.49 26.67 -20.37
CA LYS A 180 -2.24 26.80 -19.58
C LYS A 180 -2.05 25.72 -18.52
N ILE A 181 -2.99 24.79 -18.38
CA ILE A 181 -2.98 23.79 -17.30
C ILE A 181 -2.51 22.42 -17.75
N TYR A 182 -1.65 21.83 -16.92
CA TYR A 182 -1.01 20.55 -17.14
C TYR A 182 -1.21 19.68 -15.90
N SER A 183 -1.80 18.49 -16.10
CA SER A 183 -2.02 17.53 -15.01
C SER A 183 -0.97 16.43 -15.08
N ILE A 184 -0.30 16.20 -13.95
CA ILE A 184 0.73 15.17 -13.80
C ILE A 184 0.52 14.35 -12.53
N GLY A 185 1.10 13.15 -12.48
CA GLY A 185 1.02 12.29 -11.31
C GLY A 185 -0.41 12.01 -10.87
N GLY A 186 -0.67 12.09 -9.56
CA GLY A 186 -1.92 11.63 -8.94
C GLY A 186 -3.13 12.47 -9.29
N ALA A 187 -2.91 13.73 -9.61
CA ALA A 187 -3.97 14.60 -10.10
C ALA A 187 -4.46 14.19 -11.51
N TYR A 188 -3.59 13.57 -12.31
CA TYR A 188 -3.94 13.08 -13.64
C TYR A 188 -4.53 11.66 -13.62
N GLU A 189 -3.88 10.72 -12.94
CA GLU A 189 -4.35 9.35 -12.76
C GLU A 189 -3.79 8.83 -11.43
N ALA A 190 -4.66 8.39 -10.53
CA ALA A 190 -4.28 7.93 -9.20
C ALA A 190 -4.22 6.39 -9.11
N LEU A 191 -4.87 5.68 -10.04
CA LEU A 191 -4.87 4.23 -10.04
C LEU A 191 -3.52 3.69 -10.51
N GLU A 192 -2.91 2.83 -9.70
CA GLU A 192 -1.58 2.25 -9.96
C GLU A 192 -0.48 3.30 -10.20
N LEU A 193 -0.69 4.55 -9.77
CA LEU A 193 0.35 5.56 -9.83
C LEU A 193 1.38 5.32 -8.74
N ASP A 194 2.64 5.29 -9.13
CA ASP A 194 3.78 5.35 -8.22
C ASP A 194 4.58 6.65 -8.38
N ALA A 195 5.49 6.89 -7.43
CA ALA A 195 6.36 8.06 -7.44
C ALA A 195 7.21 8.12 -8.73
N LYS A 196 7.65 6.98 -9.25
CA LYS A 196 8.46 6.90 -10.47
C LYS A 196 7.71 7.49 -11.66
N ARG A 197 6.44 7.12 -11.85
CA ARG A 197 5.60 7.65 -12.93
C ARG A 197 5.31 9.13 -12.73
N ALA A 198 5.00 9.57 -11.52
CA ALA A 198 4.78 10.99 -11.23
C ALA A 198 6.02 11.85 -11.55
N ILE A 199 7.22 11.38 -11.17
CA ILE A 199 8.49 12.04 -11.45
C ILE A 199 8.79 12.06 -12.95
N ASP A 200 8.61 10.94 -13.66
CA ASP A 200 8.84 10.86 -15.12
C ASP A 200 7.90 11.83 -15.88
N MET A 201 6.61 11.87 -15.51
CA MET A 201 5.64 12.81 -16.06
C MET A 201 6.07 14.27 -15.87
N GLY A 202 6.38 14.65 -14.63
CA GLY A 202 6.80 16.02 -14.30
C GLY A 202 8.10 16.42 -14.99
N THR A 203 9.08 15.50 -15.04
CA THR A 203 10.38 15.75 -15.67
C THR A 203 10.23 15.97 -17.18
N ARG A 204 9.47 15.11 -17.86
CA ARG A 204 9.26 15.23 -19.31
C ARG A 204 8.46 16.49 -19.66
N LEU A 205 7.45 16.83 -18.85
CA LEU A 205 6.72 18.08 -18.98
C LEU A 205 7.66 19.27 -18.87
N ALA A 206 8.43 19.35 -17.78
CA ALA A 206 9.35 20.47 -17.54
C ALA A 206 10.33 20.70 -18.69
N LEU A 207 10.84 19.63 -19.31
CA LEU A 207 11.79 19.72 -20.43
C LEU A 207 11.17 20.18 -21.75
N LYS A 208 9.85 20.07 -21.92
CA LYS A 208 9.16 20.29 -23.20
C LYS A 208 8.04 21.33 -23.13
N ILE A 209 7.76 21.91 -21.97
CA ILE A 209 6.61 22.80 -21.77
C ILE A 209 6.67 24.07 -22.65
N SER A 210 7.87 24.46 -23.13
CA SER A 210 8.05 25.54 -24.10
C SER A 210 7.81 25.14 -25.56
N ASP A 211 7.74 23.84 -25.87
CA ASP A 211 7.55 23.36 -27.23
C ASP A 211 6.10 23.59 -27.65
N ASN A 212 5.89 24.23 -28.80
CA ASN A 212 4.55 24.50 -29.34
C ASN A 212 3.72 23.22 -29.59
N SER A 213 4.35 22.04 -29.67
CA SER A 213 3.67 20.76 -29.80
C SER A 213 3.06 20.23 -28.50
N VAL A 214 3.44 20.79 -27.35
CA VAL A 214 2.96 20.35 -26.04
C VAL A 214 1.77 21.23 -25.66
N LEU A 215 0.56 20.65 -25.76
CA LEU A 215 -0.68 21.36 -25.51
C LEU A 215 -1.34 20.90 -24.21
N PRO A 216 -1.80 21.81 -23.34
CA PRO A 216 -2.68 21.55 -22.20
C PRO A 216 -3.80 20.56 -22.53
N GLY A 217 -4.03 19.59 -21.64
CA GLY A 217 -5.01 18.50 -21.82
C GLY A 217 -4.71 17.46 -22.91
N LYS A 218 -3.71 17.68 -23.79
CA LYS A 218 -3.32 16.74 -24.86
C LYS A 218 -1.90 16.19 -24.73
N HIS A 219 -1.10 16.79 -23.85
CA HIS A 219 0.24 16.31 -23.54
C HIS A 219 0.12 15.06 -22.66
N GLU A 220 0.35 13.89 -23.24
CA GLU A 220 0.51 12.68 -22.45
C GLU A 220 2.00 12.38 -22.31
N PHE A 221 2.59 12.81 -21.20
CA PHE A 221 3.90 12.33 -20.80
C PHE A 221 3.74 10.95 -20.18
N LYS A 222 3.65 9.92 -21.03
CA LYS A 222 3.57 8.55 -20.54
C LYS A 222 4.98 8.05 -20.22
N ALA A 223 5.22 7.73 -18.96
CA ALA A 223 6.25 6.76 -18.62
C ALA A 223 5.98 5.50 -19.44
N ARG A 224 7.02 4.83 -19.95
CA ARG A 224 6.81 3.56 -20.67
C ARG A 224 6.04 2.60 -19.78
N SER A 225 4.90 2.13 -20.26
CA SER A 225 4.00 1.30 -19.46
C SER A 225 4.67 0.03 -18.99
N GLY A 226 4.60 -0.20 -17.68
CA GLY A 226 4.98 -1.45 -17.05
C GLY A 226 4.07 -2.60 -17.49
N PRO A 227 4.49 -3.86 -17.29
CA PRO A 227 3.66 -5.04 -17.61
C PRO A 227 2.29 -5.00 -16.92
N GLU A 228 2.18 -4.50 -15.68
CA GLU A 228 0.91 -4.36 -14.97
C GLU A 228 -0.04 -3.37 -15.65
N GLU A 229 0.50 -2.26 -16.15
CA GLU A 229 -0.27 -1.19 -16.79
C GLU A 229 -0.77 -1.59 -18.18
N LYS A 230 0.02 -2.40 -18.90
CA LYS A 230 -0.43 -3.04 -20.16
C LYS A 230 -1.60 -3.99 -19.91
N LEU A 231 -1.53 -4.77 -18.83
CA LEU A 231 -2.62 -5.67 -18.46
C LEU A 231 -3.87 -4.90 -18.02
N PHE A 232 -3.71 -3.82 -17.25
CA PHE A 232 -4.83 -2.96 -16.85
C PHE A 232 -5.49 -2.24 -18.04
N GLY A 233 -4.69 -1.69 -18.96
CA GLY A 233 -5.20 -1.09 -20.20
C GLY A 233 -6.01 -2.07 -21.05
N LEU A 234 -5.55 -3.33 -21.14
CA LEU A 234 -6.29 -4.41 -21.78
C LEU A 234 -7.63 -4.69 -21.08
N MET A 235 -7.64 -4.74 -19.74
CA MET A 235 -8.85 -4.98 -18.96
C MET A 235 -9.88 -3.85 -19.13
N LYS A 236 -9.43 -2.58 -19.21
CA LYS A 236 -10.32 -1.42 -19.43
C LYS A 236 -10.94 -1.43 -20.83
N TYR A 237 -10.19 -1.89 -21.83
CA TYR A 237 -10.66 -2.05 -23.21
C TYR A 237 -11.71 -3.18 -23.33
N LEU A 238 -11.58 -4.23 -22.52
CA LEU A 238 -12.51 -5.37 -22.50
C LEU A 238 -13.79 -5.11 -21.66
N SER A 239 -13.83 -4.01 -20.91
CA SER A 239 -15.00 -3.60 -20.10
C SER A 239 -15.90 -2.56 -20.79
N LEU A 240 -15.61 -2.22 -22.04
CA LEU A 240 -16.44 -1.43 -22.97
C LEU A 240 -17.09 -2.37 -23.99
#